data_AF-A0A9D5IDC6-F1
#
_entry.id   AF-A0A9D5IDC6-F1
#
_cell.length_a   1.000
_cell.length_b   1.000
_cell.length_c   1.000
_cell.angle_alpha   90.00
_cell.angle_beta   90.00
_cell.angle_gamma   90.00
#
_symmetry.space_group_name_H-M   'P 1'
#
loop_
_entity.id
_entity.type
_entity.pdbx_description
1 polymer ?
#
loop_
_entity_poly.entity_id
_entity_poly.type
_entity_poly.pdbx_seq_one_letter_code
_entity_poly.pdbx_strand_id
1 'polypeptide(L)'
;MAEWLALNGCMAVAMESTGSFWKPLYNLLEGQCELLLVNTRHLKLVPGRKRDVKDAEWIADLLRHGLLQASFVPARPERELRELTRYRTSLVRERAAEVNRIQKVLEGANIKLASVASDVIGVWFTS
;
A
#
# COMPACT_ATOMS: atom_id res chain seq x y z
N MET A 1 -19.71 -3.36 -9.50
CA MET A 1 -19.19 -4.42 -8.61
C MET A 1 -20.05 -4.56 -7.36
N ALA A 2 -20.26 -3.51 -6.57
CA ALA A 2 -21.16 -3.57 -5.42
C ALA A 2 -22.60 -3.92 -5.78
N GLU A 3 -23.14 -3.39 -6.87
CA GLU A 3 -24.48 -3.74 -7.35
C GLU A 3 -24.60 -5.23 -7.69
N TRP A 4 -23.57 -5.81 -8.33
CA TRP A 4 -23.51 -7.25 -8.58
C TRP A 4 -23.44 -8.05 -7.27
N LEU A 5 -22.66 -7.61 -6.28
CA LEU A 5 -22.61 -8.24 -4.96
C LEU A 5 -23.98 -8.17 -4.24
N ALA A 6 -24.64 -7.02 -4.30
CA ALA A 6 -25.97 -6.82 -3.74
C ALA A 6 -27.03 -7.71 -4.41
N LEU A 7 -26.99 -7.83 -5.74
CA LEU A 7 -27.87 -8.73 -6.51
C LEU A 7 -27.65 -10.21 -6.15
N ASN A 8 -26.44 -10.58 -5.73
CA ASN A 8 -26.11 -11.93 -5.26
C ASN A 8 -26.29 -12.12 -3.75
N GLY A 9 -26.87 -11.13 -3.05
CA GLY A 9 -27.12 -11.21 -1.60
C GLY A 9 -25.85 -11.16 -0.73
N CYS A 10 -24.71 -10.69 -1.26
CA CYS A 10 -23.49 -10.53 -0.49
C CYS A 10 -23.55 -9.26 0.36
N MET A 11 -23.82 -9.40 1.66
CA MET A 11 -23.90 -8.28 2.60
C MET A 11 -22.54 -7.84 3.15
N ALA A 12 -21.56 -8.74 3.19
CA ALA A 12 -20.23 -8.49 3.73
C ALA A 12 -19.14 -8.99 2.78
N VAL A 13 -18.03 -8.26 2.71
CA VAL A 13 -16.84 -8.58 1.91
C VAL A 13 -15.63 -8.59 2.84
N ALA A 14 -14.99 -9.76 2.92
CA ALA A 14 -13.72 -9.90 3.62
C ALA A 14 -12.55 -9.84 2.62
N MET A 15 -11.50 -9.10 2.99
CA MET A 15 -10.33 -8.87 2.17
C MET A 15 -9.07 -9.15 2.97
N GLU A 16 -8.08 -9.73 2.29
CA GLU A 16 -6.77 -9.95 2.88
C GLU A 16 -5.98 -8.63 2.94
N SER A 17 -5.37 -8.32 4.10
CA SER A 17 -4.57 -7.09 4.28
C SER A 17 -3.16 -7.18 3.69
N THR A 18 -2.84 -8.20 2.89
CA THR A 18 -1.52 -8.38 2.29
C THR A 18 -1.41 -7.59 0.99
N GLY A 19 -0.36 -6.76 0.89
CA GLY A 19 -0.14 -5.91 -0.29
C GLY A 19 -1.03 -4.66 -0.32
N SER A 20 -1.08 -4.01 -1.48
CA SER A 20 -1.82 -2.75 -1.70
C SER A 20 -3.15 -2.93 -2.44
N PHE A 21 -3.45 -4.13 -2.96
CA PHE A 21 -4.61 -4.40 -3.80
C PHE A 21 -5.95 -4.25 -3.08
N TRP A 22 -5.99 -4.41 -1.75
CA TRP A 22 -7.20 -4.19 -0.97
C TRP A 22 -7.62 -2.73 -0.95
N LYS A 23 -6.69 -1.77 -1.04
CA LYS A 23 -6.99 -0.32 -0.95
C LYS A 23 -7.99 0.17 -2.00
N PRO A 24 -7.78 -0.05 -3.32
CA PRO A 24 -8.72 0.43 -4.33
C PRO A 24 -10.09 -0.24 -4.22
N LEU A 25 -10.14 -1.53 -3.90
CA LEU A 25 -11.38 -2.27 -3.71
C LEU A 25 -12.14 -1.80 -2.46
N TYR A 26 -11.43 -1.57 -1.36
CA TYR A 26 -12.02 -1.01 -0.14
C TYR A 26 -12.61 0.37 -0.41
N ASN A 27 -11.88 1.27 -1.08
CA ASN A 27 -12.38 2.60 -1.44
C ASN A 27 -13.59 2.56 -2.39
N LEU A 28 -13.68 1.55 -3.27
CA LEU A 28 -14.80 1.40 -4.20
C LEU A 28 -16.07 0.90 -3.51
N LEU A 29 -15.92 0.03 -2.50
CA LEU A 29 -17.03 -0.62 -1.80
C LEU A 29 -17.41 0.06 -0.48
N GLU A 30 -16.58 1.00 0.01
CA GLU A 30 -16.82 1.76 1.24
C GLU A 30 -18.19 2.46 1.17
N GLY A 31 -19.06 2.17 2.13
CA GLY A 31 -20.43 2.71 2.19
C GLY A 31 -21.49 1.95 1.37
N GLN A 32 -21.12 0.88 0.68
CA GLN A 32 -22.05 0.07 -0.14
C GLN A 32 -22.28 -1.34 0.45
N CYS A 33 -21.34 -1.86 1.24
CA CYS A 33 -21.47 -3.12 1.98
C CYS A 33 -20.58 -3.13 3.22
N GLU A 34 -20.74 -4.14 4.08
CA GLU A 34 -19.86 -4.33 5.24
C GLU A 34 -18.47 -4.82 4.77
N LEU A 35 -17.41 -4.12 5.16
CA LEU A 35 -16.04 -4.42 4.74
C LEU A 35 -15.18 -4.88 5.92
N LEU A 36 -14.64 -6.10 5.82
CA LEU A 36 -13.71 -6.65 6.80
C LEU A 36 -12.33 -6.82 6.18
N LEU A 37 -11.35 -6.05 6.65
CA LEU A 37 -9.96 -6.27 6.28
C LEU A 37 -9.33 -7.21 7.30
N VAL A 38 -8.76 -8.35 6.89
CA VAL A 38 -8.21 -9.37 7.80
C VAL A 38 -6.70 -9.48 7.61
N ASN A 39 -5.97 -9.48 8.72
CA ASN A 39 -4.52 -9.69 8.70
C ASN A 39 -4.19 -11.18 8.61
N THR A 40 -3.42 -11.56 7.58
CA THR A 40 -3.03 -12.96 7.36
C THR A 40 -2.20 -13.58 8.45
N ARG A 41 -1.58 -12.81 9.34
CA ARG A 41 -0.91 -13.38 10.51
C ARG A 41 -1.87 -14.21 11.36
N HIS A 42 -3.16 -13.86 11.38
CA HIS A 42 -4.20 -14.64 12.06
C HIS A 42 -4.73 -15.81 11.23
N LEU A 43 -4.50 -15.82 9.91
CA LEU A 43 -4.92 -16.89 8.99
C LEU A 43 -3.80 -17.91 8.70
N LYS A 44 -2.53 -17.55 8.98
CA LYS A 44 -1.36 -18.38 8.70
C LYS A 44 -1.22 -19.53 9.69
N LEU A 45 -1.94 -20.62 9.42
CA LEU A 45 -1.71 -21.94 10.00
C LEU A 45 -1.40 -23.03 8.97
N VAL A 46 -1.15 -22.70 7.69
CA VAL A 46 -0.80 -23.73 6.70
C VAL A 46 0.39 -23.31 5.83
N PRO A 47 1.60 -23.85 6.08
CA PRO A 47 2.74 -23.62 5.20
C PRO A 47 2.52 -24.35 3.86
N GLY A 48 2.83 -23.65 2.76
CA GLY A 48 3.07 -24.29 1.46
C GLY A 48 1.92 -24.34 0.46
N ARG A 49 1.08 -23.30 0.31
CA ARG A 49 0.12 -23.29 -0.81
C ARG A 49 -0.05 -21.93 -1.48
N LYS A 50 0.11 -21.96 -2.81
CA LYS A 50 -0.31 -20.93 -3.77
C LYS A 50 -1.78 -21.26 -4.11
N ARG A 51 -2.75 -20.65 -3.42
CA ARG A 51 -4.18 -20.94 -3.65
C ARG A 51 -5.05 -19.72 -3.37
N ASP A 52 -4.89 -18.67 -4.17
CA ASP A 52 -5.70 -17.44 -4.04
C ASP A 52 -7.22 -17.73 -3.97
N VAL A 53 -7.71 -18.71 -4.74
CA VAL A 53 -9.13 -19.12 -4.71
C VAL A 53 -9.50 -19.85 -3.42
N LYS A 54 -8.68 -20.80 -2.94
CA LYS A 54 -9.02 -21.55 -1.72
C LYS A 54 -8.83 -20.71 -0.46
N ASP A 55 -7.92 -19.75 -0.50
CA ASP A 55 -7.74 -18.79 0.58
C ASP A 55 -8.95 -17.84 0.66
N ALA A 56 -9.51 -17.44 -0.49
CA ALA A 56 -10.77 -16.69 -0.55
C ALA A 56 -11.98 -17.50 -0.04
N GLU A 57 -12.11 -18.77 -0.43
CA GLU A 57 -13.15 -19.68 0.09
C GLU A 57 -13.04 -19.82 1.62
N TRP A 58 -11.82 -20.05 2.12
CA TRP A 58 -11.56 -20.19 3.56
C TRP A 58 -11.90 -18.92 4.34
N ILE A 59 -11.52 -17.75 3.82
CA ILE A 59 -11.89 -16.46 4.41
C ILE A 59 -13.42 -16.27 4.39
N ALA A 60 -14.10 -16.66 3.32
CA ALA A 60 -15.56 -16.55 3.23
C ALA A 60 -16.27 -17.47 4.25
N ASP A 61 -15.77 -18.69 4.47
CA ASP A 61 -16.29 -19.61 5.49
C ASP A 61 -16.08 -19.04 6.90
N LEU A 62 -14.89 -18.52 7.19
CA LEU A 62 -14.61 -17.88 8.49
C LEU A 62 -15.48 -16.63 8.71
N LEU A 63 -15.74 -15.86 7.65
CA LEU A 63 -16.64 -14.70 7.69
C LEU A 63 -18.06 -15.13 8.06
N ARG A 64 -18.58 -16.19 7.43
CA ARG A 64 -19.91 -16.74 7.72
C ARG A 64 -20.06 -17.21 9.16
N HIS A 65 -18.99 -17.73 9.74
CA HIS A 65 -18.97 -18.17 11.14
C HIS A 65 -18.66 -17.04 12.14
N GLY A 66 -18.40 -15.80 11.68
CA GLY A 66 -18.04 -14.68 12.56
C GLY A 66 -16.70 -14.85 13.26
N LEU A 67 -15.83 -15.73 12.74
CA LEU A 67 -14.53 -16.07 13.34
C LEU A 67 -13.40 -15.13 12.87
N LEU A 68 -13.71 -14.14 12.02
CA LEU A 68 -12.74 -13.19 11.53
C LEU A 68 -12.62 -11.99 12.45
N GLN A 69 -11.39 -11.71 12.87
CA GLN A 69 -11.07 -10.44 13.53
C GLN A 69 -10.75 -9.38 12.47
N ALA A 70 -11.59 -8.36 12.39
CA ALA A 70 -11.35 -7.21 11.54
C ALA A 70 -10.11 -6.43 12.01
N SER A 71 -9.25 -6.08 11.06
CA SER A 71 -8.13 -5.18 11.24
C SER A 71 -8.63 -3.75 11.24
N PHE A 72 -8.01 -2.91 12.07
CA PHE A 72 -8.33 -1.49 12.08
C PHE A 72 -7.98 -0.83 10.74
N VAL A 73 -8.98 -0.24 10.09
CA VAL A 73 -8.81 0.59 8.89
C VAL A 73 -9.05 2.05 9.28
N PRO A 74 -8.04 2.93 9.18
CA PRO A 74 -8.19 4.36 9.44
C PRO A 74 -9.26 4.99 8.54
N ALA A 75 -9.85 6.10 8.97
CA ALA A 75 -10.82 6.84 8.15
C ALA A 75 -10.17 7.33 6.84
N ARG A 76 -10.97 7.51 5.79
CA ARG A 76 -10.51 7.98 4.47
C ARG A 76 -9.54 9.17 4.50
N PRO A 77 -9.79 10.29 5.21
CA PRO A 77 -8.85 11.42 5.23
C PRO A 77 -7.49 11.04 5.83
N GLU A 78 -7.46 10.19 6.85
CA GLU A 78 -6.21 9.70 7.45
C GLU A 78 -5.45 8.79 6.49
N ARG A 79 -6.15 7.95 5.73
CA ARG A 79 -5.54 7.08 4.71
C ARG A 79 -4.90 7.92 3.60
N GLU A 80 -5.61 8.92 3.09
CA GLU A 80 -5.13 9.82 2.04
C GLU A 80 -3.88 10.60 2.49
N LEU A 81 -3.89 11.17 3.71
CA LEU A 81 -2.73 11.85 4.29
C LEU A 81 -1.51 10.91 4.44
N ARG A 82 -1.74 9.66 4.87
CA ARG A 82 -0.67 8.65 4.98
C ARG A 82 -0.10 8.29 3.61
N GLU A 83 -0.93 8.16 2.57
CA GLU A 83 -0.45 7.89 1.21
C GLU A 83 0.38 9.06 0.67
N LEU A 84 -0.05 10.30 0.87
CA LEU A 84 0.72 11.49 0.49
C LEU A 84 2.09 11.54 1.18
N THR A 85 2.12 11.27 2.49
CA THR A 85 3.37 11.27 3.27
C THR A 85 4.33 10.16 2.83
N ARG A 86 3.80 8.98 2.51
CA ARG A 86 4.57 7.87 1.95
C ARG A 86 5.12 8.22 0.57
N TYR A 87 4.29 8.80 -0.29
CA TYR A 87 4.70 9.21 -1.62
C TYR A 87 5.82 10.25 -1.57
N ARG A 88 5.68 11.29 -0.73
CA ARG A 88 6.76 12.26 -0.48
C ARG A 88 8.05 11.57 -0.04
N THR A 89 7.96 10.61 0.88
CA THR A 89 9.12 9.86 1.37
C THR A 89 9.81 9.10 0.23
N SER A 90 9.04 8.47 -0.66
CA SER A 90 9.58 7.79 -1.84
C SER A 90 10.30 8.76 -2.76
N LEU A 91 9.70 9.92 -3.07
CA LEU A 91 10.32 10.94 -3.92
C LEU A 91 11.64 11.46 -3.32
N VAL A 92 11.69 11.69 -2.00
CA VAL A 92 12.93 12.11 -1.33
C VAL A 92 14.02 11.06 -1.45
N ARG A 93 13.67 9.77 -1.32
CA ARG A 93 14.63 8.66 -1.49
C ARG A 93 15.10 8.52 -2.93
N GLU A 94 14.20 8.64 -3.90
CA GLU A 94 14.52 8.62 -5.33
C GLU A 94 15.46 9.77 -5.69
N ARG A 95 15.16 10.99 -5.21
CA ARG A 95 16.03 12.16 -5.37
C ARG A 95 17.43 11.90 -4.81
N ALA A 96 17.53 11.41 -3.57
CA ALA A 96 18.82 11.10 -2.96
C ALA A 96 19.59 10.02 -3.75
N ALA A 97 18.89 9.00 -4.25
CA ALA A 97 19.48 7.96 -5.09
C ALA A 97 19.97 8.50 -6.43
N GLU A 98 19.29 9.48 -7.03
CA GLU A 98 19.73 10.14 -8.26
C GLU A 98 20.94 11.04 -8.03
N VAL A 99 20.96 11.84 -6.95
CA VAL A 99 22.12 12.66 -6.56
C VAL A 99 23.36 11.80 -6.36
N ASN A 100 23.23 10.68 -5.64
CA ASN A 100 24.34 9.74 -5.43
C ASN A 100 24.83 9.11 -6.74
N ARG A 101 23.94 8.88 -7.72
CA ARG A 101 24.32 8.38 -9.05
C ARG A 101 25.11 9.43 -9.83
N ILE A 102 24.66 10.68 -9.83
CA ILE A 102 25.37 11.81 -10.46
C ILE A 102 26.76 11.98 -9.86
N GLN A 103 26.89 11.95 -8.53
CA GLN A 103 28.18 12.05 -7.85
C GLN A 103 29.15 10.95 -8.31
N LYS A 104 28.70 9.69 -8.35
CA LYS A 104 29.53 8.56 -8.83
C LYS A 104 30.00 8.73 -10.27
N VAL A 105 29.14 9.23 -11.17
CA VAL A 105 29.51 9.48 -12.57
C VAL A 105 30.60 10.56 -12.67
N LEU A 106 30.47 11.63 -11.89
CA LEU A 106 31.41 12.75 -11.93
C LEU A 106 32.75 12.41 -11.26
N GLU A 107 32.74 11.63 -10.19
CA GLU A 107 33.96 11.04 -9.61
C GLU A 107 34.67 10.15 -10.63
N GLY A 108 33.94 9.31 -11.37
CA GLY A 108 34.50 8.50 -12.45
C GLY A 108 35.08 9.31 -13.62
N ALA A 109 34.57 10.52 -13.86
CA ALA A 109 35.09 11.47 -14.85
C ALA A 109 36.24 12.35 -14.33
N ASN A 110 36.72 12.11 -13.10
CA ASN A 110 37.74 12.90 -12.40
C ASN A 110 37.35 14.37 -12.16
N ILE A 111 36.05 14.68 -12.18
CA ILE A 111 35.50 16.01 -11.88
C ILE A 111 35.08 16.03 -10.41
N LYS A 112 35.86 16.73 -9.57
CA LYS A 112 35.49 16.92 -8.16
C LYS A 112 34.37 17.95 -8.05
N LEU A 113 33.11 17.49 -7.95
CA LEU A 113 31.95 18.35 -7.70
C LEU A 113 32.12 19.26 -6.47
N ALA A 114 32.80 18.76 -5.43
CA ALA A 114 33.09 19.51 -4.21
C ALA A 114 33.93 20.79 -4.46
N SER A 115 34.62 20.92 -5.61
CA SER A 115 35.38 22.12 -5.96
C SER A 115 34.65 23.09 -6.90
N VAL A 116 33.47 22.75 -7.43
CA VAL A 116 32.79 23.56 -8.46
C VAL A 116 31.34 23.89 -8.12
N ALA A 117 30.64 23.09 -7.30
CA ALA A 117 29.28 23.37 -6.88
C ALA A 117 29.11 23.08 -5.39
N SER A 118 29.04 24.13 -4.57
CA SER A 118 28.65 24.04 -3.16
C SER A 118 27.21 23.55 -2.99
N ASP A 119 26.42 23.55 -4.07
CA ASP A 119 25.04 23.13 -4.09
C ASP A 119 24.73 22.34 -5.37
N VAL A 120 24.87 21.01 -5.31
CA VAL A 120 24.61 20.11 -6.44
C VAL A 120 23.12 20.08 -6.82
N ILE A 121 22.26 20.65 -5.97
CA ILE A 121 20.81 20.48 -6.06
C ILE A 121 20.08 21.81 -6.32
N GLY A 122 20.77 22.96 -6.25
CA GLY A 122 20.16 24.28 -6.41
C GLY A 122 19.25 24.67 -5.24
N VAL A 123 19.20 25.97 -4.95
CA VAL A 123 18.37 26.55 -3.89
C VAL A 123 16.90 26.48 -4.32
N TRP A 124 16.14 25.52 -3.79
CA TRP A 124 14.69 25.44 -4.06
C TRP A 124 13.97 26.44 -3.16
N PHE A 125 13.37 27.45 -3.80
CA PHE A 125 12.52 28.50 -3.25
C PHE A 125 11.68 28.04 -2.05
N THR A 126 11.78 28.79 -0.95
CA THR A 126 10.78 28.82 0.12
C THR A 126 9.98 30.10 -0.07
N SER A 127 8.67 29.96 -0.30
CA SER A 127 7.66 31.03 -0.20
C SER A 127 6.40 30.40 0.36
#